data_AF-A0A968P2W6-F1
#
_entry.id   AF-A0A968P2W6-F1
#
_cell.length_a   1.000
_cell.length_b   1.000
_cell.length_c   1.000
_cell.angle_alpha   90.00
_cell.angle_beta   90.00
_cell.angle_gamma   90.00
#
_symmetry.space_group_name_H-M   'P 1'
#
loop_
_entity.id
_entity.type
_entity.pdbx_description
1 polymer ?
#
loop_
_entity_poly.entity_id
_entity_poly.type
_entity_poly.pdbx_seq_one_letter_code
_entity_poly.pdbx_strand_id
1 'polypeptide(L)' 'MPGKNKPLRRGPILDPIHPRDFRELTIIYACEQCSHFAPETKSCTIGYDASKHLKVVQDHNYELYGRVAFCRFSEID' A
#
# COMPACT_ATOMS: atom_id res chain seq x y z
N MET A 1 -4.34 -4.94 -36.22
CA MET A 1 -5.41 -4.32 -35.42
C MET A 1 -5.68 -5.20 -34.20
N PRO A 2 -6.00 -4.66 -33.01
CA PRO A 2 -5.31 -3.69 -32.18
C PRO A 2 -4.51 -4.38 -31.05
N GLY A 3 -3.30 -3.87 -30.75
CA GLY A 3 -2.53 -4.26 -29.57
C GLY A 3 -3.32 -3.90 -28.32
N LYS A 4 -3.63 -4.91 -27.50
CA LYS A 4 -4.26 -4.72 -26.19
C LYS A 4 -3.28 -3.94 -25.32
N ASN A 5 -3.41 -2.61 -25.29
CA ASN A 5 -2.80 -1.76 -24.28
C ASN A 5 -3.37 -2.24 -22.94
N LYS A 6 -2.68 -3.20 -22.30
CA LYS A 6 -2.94 -3.52 -20.90
C LYS A 6 -2.86 -2.18 -20.16
N PRO A 7 -3.90 -1.77 -19.41
CA PRO A 7 -3.83 -0.54 -18.66
C PRO A 7 -2.54 -0.61 -17.83
N LEU A 8 -1.65 0.37 -18.00
CA LEU A 8 -0.49 0.51 -17.13
C LEU A 8 -1.07 0.48 -15.72
N ARG A 9 -0.83 -0.62 -14.98
CA ARG A 9 -1.23 -0.71 -13.60
C ARG A 9 -0.53 0.45 -12.93
N ARG A 10 -1.29 1.50 -12.61
CA ARG A 10 -0.76 2.67 -11.90
C ARG A 10 -0.04 2.10 -10.69
N GLY A 11 1.26 2.37 -10.60
CA GLY A 11 2.04 1.96 -9.46
C GLY A 11 1.38 2.48 -8.18
N PRO A 12 1.66 1.87 -7.03
CA PRO A 12 1.17 2.40 -5.76
C PRO A 12 1.54 3.88 -5.66
N ILE A 13 0.54 4.71 -5.32
CA ILE A 13 0.74 6.13 -5.11
C ILE A 13 1.34 6.28 -3.72
N LEU A 14 2.51 6.90 -3.65
CA LEU A 14 3.19 7.21 -2.40
C LEU A 14 2.62 8.51 -1.85
N ASP A 15 1.86 8.39 -0.78
CA ASP A 15 1.25 9.50 -0.08
C ASP A 15 2.15 9.98 1.06
N PRO A 16 2.28 11.29 1.28
CA PRO A 16 3.01 11.82 2.42
C PRO A 16 2.26 11.52 3.72
N ILE A 17 2.94 10.88 4.67
CA ILE A 17 2.43 10.65 6.01
C ILE A 17 3.13 11.61 6.98
N HIS A 18 2.36 12.22 7.88
CA HIS A 18 2.93 13.07 8.90
C HIS A 18 3.71 12.22 9.93
N PRO A 19 4.92 12.61 10.36
CA PRO A 19 5.78 11.81 11.23
C PRO A 19 5.16 11.51 12.60
N ARG A 20 4.28 12.40 13.07
CA ARG A 20 3.47 12.18 14.26
C ARG A 20 2.55 10.97 14.09
N ASP A 21 1.76 10.92 13.02
CA ASP A 21 0.84 9.82 12.74
C ASP A 21 1.56 8.50 12.47
N PHE A 22 2.74 8.54 11.84
CA PHE A 22 3.59 7.36 11.69
C PHE A 22 4.04 6.82 13.05
N ARG A 23 4.43 7.69 13.99
CA ARG A 23 4.91 7.30 15.32
C ARG A 23 3.77 6.85 16.24
N GLU A 24 2.63 7.51 16.17
CA GLU A 24 1.43 7.16 16.95
C GLU A 24 0.72 5.91 16.38
N LEU A 25 1.09 5.46 15.17
CA LEU A 25 0.56 4.26 14.49
C LEU A 25 -0.98 4.24 14.42
N THR A 26 -1.60 5.42 14.43
CA THR A 26 -3.06 5.62 14.41
C THR A 26 -3.69 5.26 13.07
N ILE A 27 -2.88 5.19 12.00
CA ILE A 27 -3.34 4.90 10.65
C ILE A 27 -2.85 3.54 10.15
N ILE A 28 -3.69 2.89 9.35
CA ILE A 28 -3.35 1.62 8.69
C ILE A 28 -2.55 1.95 7.42
N TYR A 29 -1.22 1.85 7.51
CA TYR A 29 -0.31 2.15 6.38
C TYR A 29 0.26 0.88 5.73
N ALA A 30 0.21 -0.27 6.41
CA ALA A 30 0.69 -1.55 5.90
C ALA A 30 -0.46 -2.55 5.72
N CYS A 31 -0.35 -3.42 4.71
CA CYS A 31 -1.28 -4.52 4.51
C CYS A 31 -1.32 -5.46 5.73
N GLU A 32 -0.21 -5.65 6.46
CA GLU A 32 -0.19 -6.46 7.69
C GLU A 32 -1.08 -5.91 8.81
N GLN A 33 -1.42 -4.62 8.76
CA GLN A 33 -2.37 -3.98 9.68
C GLN A 33 -3.81 -3.96 9.12
N CYS A 34 -4.02 -4.43 7.89
CA CYS A 34 -5.31 -4.44 7.21
C CYS A 34 -6.04 -5.77 7.43
N SER A 35 -7.33 -5.72 7.74
CA SER A 35 -8.18 -6.92 7.91
C SER A 35 -8.32 -7.76 6.63
N HIS A 36 -8.00 -7.21 5.46
CA HIS A 36 -8.08 -7.88 4.16
C HIS A 36 -6.75 -8.51 3.70
N PHE A 37 -5.74 -8.53 4.56
CA PHE A 37 -4.48 -9.17 4.23
C PHE A 37 -4.49 -10.63 4.67
N ALA A 38 -4.22 -11.53 3.73
CA ALA A 38 -4.01 -12.94 4.01
C ALA A 38 -2.50 -13.17 4.24
N PRO A 39 -2.04 -13.36 5.49
CA PRO A 39 -0.61 -13.53 5.78
C PRO A 39 -0.06 -14.83 5.17
N GLU A 40 -0.89 -15.87 5.04
CA GLU A 40 -0.50 -17.17 4.48
C GLU A 40 -0.08 -17.07 3.01
N THR A 41 -0.82 -16.28 2.22
CA THR A 41 -0.60 -16.14 0.78
C THR A 41 0.11 -14.84 0.41
N LYS A 42 0.47 -14.00 1.41
CA LYS A 42 1.05 -12.65 1.24
C LYS A 42 0.31 -11.82 0.19
N SER A 43 -1.01 -11.97 0.15
CA SER A 43 -1.87 -11.35 -0.86
C SER A 43 -3.04 -10.64 -0.20
N CYS A 44 -3.47 -9.57 -0.84
CA CYS A 44 -4.68 -8.86 -0.41
C CYS A 44 -5.89 -9.60 -0.99
N THR A 45 -6.88 -9.89 -0.14
CA THR A 45 -8.13 -10.55 -0.58
C THR A 45 -8.92 -9.72 -1.59
N ILE A 46 -8.62 -8.42 -1.68
CA ILE A 46 -9.21 -7.47 -2.63
C ILE A 46 -8.57 -7.60 -4.04
N GLY A 47 -7.47 -8.37 -4.18
CA GLY A 47 -6.76 -8.56 -5.45
C GLY A 47 -5.70 -7.51 -5.74
N TYR A 48 -5.36 -6.66 -4.76
CA TYR A 48 -4.21 -5.76 -4.85
C TYR A 48 -2.89 -6.49 -4.57
N ASP A 49 -1.81 -5.97 -5.16
CA ASP A 49 -0.45 -6.45 -4.90
C ASP A 49 -0.01 -6.05 -3.49
N ALA A 50 -0.12 -6.97 -2.54
CA ALA A 50 0.26 -6.72 -1.15
C ALA A 50 1.78 -6.59 -0.96
N SER A 51 2.58 -7.10 -1.92
CA SER A 51 4.04 -7.08 -1.89
C SER A 51 4.62 -5.68 -1.68
N LYS A 52 3.99 -4.64 -2.25
CA LYS A 52 4.42 -3.24 -2.14
C LYS A 52 3.84 -2.51 -0.94
N HIS A 53 2.93 -3.14 -0.22
CA HIS A 53 2.25 -2.59 0.95
C HIS A 53 2.66 -3.30 2.25
N LEU A 54 3.65 -4.20 2.21
CA LEU A 54 4.20 -4.84 3.40
C LEU A 54 4.88 -3.80 4.28
N LYS A 55 4.84 -3.99 5.60
CA LYS A 55 5.40 -3.04 6.57
C LYS A 55 6.86 -2.74 6.28
N VAL A 56 7.65 -3.78 5.97
CA VAL A 56 9.08 -3.63 5.62
C VAL A 56 9.31 -2.72 4.41
N VAL A 57 8.43 -2.78 3.40
CA VAL A 57 8.54 -1.94 2.20
C VAL A 57 8.08 -0.52 2.52
N GLN A 58 7.05 -0.36 3.36
CA GLN A 58 6.56 0.94 3.77
C GLN A 58 7.56 1.69 4.66
N ASP A 59 8.16 1.00 5.63
CA ASP A 59 9.20 1.56 6.50
C ASP A 59 10.37 2.08 5.65
N HIS A 60 10.83 1.24 4.72
CA HIS A 60 11.92 1.61 3.84
C HIS A 60 11.55 2.79 2.92
N ASN A 61 10.34 2.83 2.36
CA ASN A 61 9.86 3.96 1.56
C ASN A 61 9.72 5.23 2.40
N TYR A 62 9.29 5.10 3.65
CA TYR A 62 9.16 6.21 4.58
C TYR A 62 10.52 6.77 4.98
N GLU A 63 11.51 5.92 5.26
CA GLU A 63 12.88 6.35 5.52
C GLU A 63 13.52 7.05 4.31
N LEU A 64 13.27 6.54 3.09
CA LEU A 64 13.86 7.09 1.87
C LEU A 64 13.18 8.38 1.38
N TYR A 65 11.85 8.42 1.41
CA TYR A 65 11.07 9.46 0.74
C TYR A 65 10.13 10.24 1.68
N GLY A 66 9.98 9.80 2.94
CA GLY A 66 8.96 10.32 3.86
C GLY A 66 7.54 10.01 3.42
N ARG A 67 7.34 8.96 2.61
CA ARG A 67 6.05 8.63 2.00
C ARG A 67 5.77 7.14 2.11
N VAL A 68 4.48 6.80 2.20
CA VAL A 68 4.00 5.42 2.29
C VAL A 68 2.93 5.17 1.23
N ALA A 69 2.84 3.94 0.75
CA ALA A 69 1.87 3.52 -0.25
C ALA A 69 0.56 3.05 0.42
N PHE A 70 -0.39 3.95 0.68
CA PHE A 70 -1.67 3.51 1.25
C PHE A 70 -2.44 2.59 0.31
N CYS A 71 -3.15 1.62 0.89
CA CYS A 71 -4.11 0.83 0.15
C CYS A 71 -5.29 1.74 -0.21
N ARG A 72 -5.44 2.06 -1.50
CA ARG A 72 -6.50 2.96 -2.01
C ARG A 72 -7.93 2.40 -1.84
N PHE A 73 -8.10 1.27 -1.16
CA PHE A 73 -9.42 0.87 -0.66
C PHE A 73 -9.91 1.81 0.46
N SER A 74 -9.01 2.52 1.15
CA SER A 74 -9.39 3.57 2.12
C SER A 74 -9.92 4.86 1.47
N GLU A 75 -10.03 4.96 0.14
CA GLU A 75 -10.69 6.08 -0.55
C GLU A 75 -12.14 5.77 -0.94
N ILE A 76 -12.62 4.55 -0.72
CA ILE A 76 -14.01 4.16 -1.01
C ILE A 76 -14.78 4.24 0.32
N ASP A 77 -15.08 5.47 0.74
CA ASP A 77 -16.31 5.77 1.48
C ASP A 77 -17.45 5.93 0.47
#